data_AF-A0A2G5IEI0-F1
#
_entry.id   AF-A0A2G5IEI0-F1
#
_cell.length_a   1.000
_cell.length_b   1.000
_cell.length_c   1.000
_cell.angle_alpha   90.00
_cell.angle_beta   90.00
_cell.angle_gamma   90.00
#
_symmetry.space_group_name_H-M   'P 1'
#
loop_
_entity.id
_entity.type
_entity.pdbx_description
1 polymer ?
#
loop_
_entity_poly.entity_id
_entity_poly.type
_entity_poly.pdbx_seq_one_letter_code
_entity_poly.pdbx_strand_id
1 'polypeptide(L)'
;MMHFSTISSTALVTFLSITSSSAQQHFQIFPFQAEDISAPAESHSLKFNISRPGAVPQQGGDGTHTCEIAWNGCDAPICYQLCTSVFELGYHNSDYWARVTPGSEKKKAGDLSIDILEYYSYRNSVVQNATFTIKDGETPDYACEQGDSRKSCALNSEENPVQTEVEVLGYGIYPVSSVVEVCGES
;
A
#
# COMPACT_ATOMS: atom_id res chain seq x y z
N MET A 1 33.48 67.17 -21.59
CA MET A 1 32.60 66.18 -22.28
C MET A 1 33.50 65.08 -22.80
N MET A 2 33.42 63.80 -22.45
CA MET A 2 32.50 62.99 -21.66
C MET A 2 33.33 61.92 -20.92
N HIS A 3 32.99 61.64 -19.66
CA HIS A 3 33.40 60.42 -18.96
C HIS A 3 32.51 59.27 -19.46
N PHE A 4 33.09 58.09 -19.69
CA PHE A 4 32.33 56.85 -19.77
C PHE A 4 32.93 55.83 -18.80
N SER A 5 32.23 55.65 -17.69
CA SER A 5 32.39 54.53 -16.75
C SER A 5 31.73 53.29 -17.35
N THR A 6 32.46 52.19 -17.44
CA THR A 6 31.90 50.87 -17.75
C THR A 6 31.35 50.25 -16.46
N ILE A 7 30.03 50.02 -16.43
CA ILE A 7 29.35 49.31 -15.34
C ILE A 7 29.23 47.82 -15.68
N SER A 8 29.52 47.04 -14.65
CA SER A 8 29.30 45.61 -14.39
C SER A 8 28.14 44.91 -15.11
N SER A 9 28.34 43.62 -15.41
CA SER A 9 27.27 42.61 -15.37
C SER A 9 27.89 41.22 -15.17
N THR A 10 28.07 40.82 -13.91
CA THR A 10 28.19 39.41 -13.53
C THR A 10 26.81 38.77 -13.66
N ALA A 11 26.59 38.04 -14.75
CA ALA A 11 25.40 37.22 -14.93
C ALA A 11 25.39 36.09 -13.89
N LEU A 12 24.49 36.20 -12.91
CA LEU A 12 24.24 35.17 -11.90
C LEU A 12 23.39 34.07 -12.56
N VAL A 13 24.04 33.00 -13.00
CA VAL A 13 23.35 31.80 -13.52
C VAL A 13 22.67 31.11 -12.33
N THR A 14 21.37 31.34 -12.18
CA THR A 14 20.53 30.63 -11.22
C THR A 14 20.26 29.24 -11.80
N PHE A 15 20.97 28.23 -11.30
CA PHE A 15 20.61 26.84 -11.57
C PHE A 15 19.32 26.54 -10.82
N LEU A 16 18.19 26.45 -11.56
CA LEU A 16 17.01 25.77 -11.04
C LEU A 16 17.33 24.27 -10.99
N SER A 17 17.68 23.78 -9.81
CA SER A 17 17.65 22.36 -9.51
C SER A 17 16.20 21.91 -9.65
N ILE A 18 15.86 21.26 -10.76
CA ILE A 18 14.63 20.48 -10.86
C ILE A 18 14.83 19.33 -9.87
N THR A 19 14.32 19.47 -8.66
CA THR A 19 14.17 18.33 -7.76
C THR A 19 13.07 17.47 -8.38
N SER A 20 13.46 16.51 -9.20
CA SER A 20 12.60 15.39 -9.54
C SER A 20 12.23 14.74 -8.20
N SER A 21 11.04 15.02 -7.68
CA SER A 21 10.47 14.28 -6.56
C SER A 21 10.28 12.85 -7.05
N SER A 22 11.27 12.00 -6.79
CA SER A 22 11.09 10.57 -6.93
C SER A 22 9.91 10.20 -6.03
N ALA A 23 8.82 9.71 -6.62
CA ALA A 23 7.77 9.05 -5.88
C ALA A 23 8.42 8.09 -4.88
N GLN A 24 7.98 8.05 -3.64
CA GLN A 24 8.36 6.91 -2.79
C GLN A 24 7.81 5.66 -3.49
N GLN A 25 8.72 4.78 -3.93
CA GLN A 25 8.42 3.60 -4.76
C GLN A 25 7.93 2.42 -3.92
N HIS A 26 7.36 2.69 -2.75
CA HIS A 26 6.97 1.66 -1.80
C HIS A 26 5.54 1.91 -1.32
N PHE A 27 4.78 0.83 -1.16
CA PHE A 27 3.62 0.85 -0.28
C PHE A 27 4.11 0.77 1.16
N GLN A 28 3.50 1.58 2.02
CA GLN A 28 3.68 1.51 3.46
C GLN A 28 2.46 0.83 4.09
N ILE A 29 2.69 -0.21 4.89
CA ILE A 29 1.65 -0.97 5.58
C ILE A 29 1.79 -0.75 7.09
N PHE A 30 0.85 0.01 7.65
CA PHE A 30 0.79 0.30 9.08
C PHE A 30 -0.49 1.07 9.47
N PRO A 31 -1.19 0.71 10.57
CA PRO A 31 -1.00 -0.48 11.40
C PRO A 31 -1.45 -1.76 10.69
N PHE A 32 -1.09 -2.93 11.24
CA PHE A 32 -1.53 -4.23 10.75
C PHE A 32 -2.02 -5.09 11.91
N GLN A 33 -3.17 -5.75 11.75
CA GLN A 33 -3.75 -6.66 12.71
C GLN A 33 -4.23 -7.92 11.98
N ALA A 34 -3.99 -9.08 12.57
CA ALA A 34 -4.53 -10.35 12.08
C ALA A 34 -4.98 -11.24 13.22
N GLU A 35 -6.02 -12.03 12.98
CA GLU A 35 -6.57 -12.96 13.95
C GLU A 35 -6.95 -14.28 13.29
N ASP A 36 -6.58 -15.38 13.93
CA ASP A 36 -7.08 -16.72 13.65
C ASP A 36 -7.94 -17.19 14.83
N ILE A 37 -9.13 -17.71 14.56
CA ILE A 37 -9.98 -18.40 15.52
C ILE A 37 -10.08 -19.86 15.08
N SER A 38 -9.85 -20.81 16.00
CA SER A 38 -9.95 -22.24 15.73
C SER A 38 -11.20 -22.90 16.32
N ALA A 39 -11.89 -22.24 17.27
CA ALA A 39 -13.12 -22.73 17.88
C ALA A 39 -14.09 -21.57 18.20
N PRO A 40 -15.42 -21.76 18.05
CA PRO A 40 -16.12 -23.01 17.70
C PRO A 40 -16.05 -23.37 16.21
N ALA A 41 -15.61 -22.46 15.35
CA ALA A 41 -15.39 -22.70 13.93
C ALA A 41 -14.14 -21.93 13.48
N GLU A 42 -13.41 -22.51 12.53
CA GLU A 42 -12.22 -21.88 11.97
C GLU A 42 -12.58 -20.62 11.18
N SER A 43 -11.99 -19.50 11.56
CA SER A 43 -12.14 -18.22 10.87
C SER A 43 -10.90 -17.36 11.01
N HIS A 44 -10.77 -16.43 10.08
CA HIS A 44 -9.60 -15.59 9.91
C HIS A 44 -10.03 -14.17 9.60
N SER A 45 -9.30 -13.20 10.12
CA SER A 45 -9.47 -11.81 9.76
C SER A 45 -8.15 -11.07 9.78
N LEU A 46 -8.06 -10.04 8.95
CA LEU A 46 -6.97 -9.10 8.97
C LEU A 46 -7.48 -7.70 8.64
N LYS A 47 -6.84 -6.71 9.25
CA LYS A 47 -7.13 -5.30 9.08
C LYS A 47 -5.82 -4.55 9.03
N PHE A 48 -5.63 -3.74 8.00
CA PHE A 48 -4.41 -2.96 7.87
C PHE A 48 -4.63 -1.70 7.07
N ASN A 49 -3.73 -0.75 7.24
CA ASN A 49 -3.71 0.46 6.44
C ASN A 49 -2.59 0.36 5.39
N ILE A 50 -2.86 0.91 4.21
CA ILE A 50 -1.91 1.09 3.11
C ILE A 50 -1.83 2.58 2.81
N SER A 51 -0.62 3.10 2.63
CA SER A 51 -0.41 4.43 2.07
C SER A 51 0.84 4.44 1.18
N ARG A 52 1.02 5.55 0.48
CA ARG A 52 2.27 5.87 -0.24
C ARG A 52 2.77 7.24 0.19
N PRO A 53 3.47 7.32 1.33
CA PRO A 53 3.96 8.60 1.82
C PRO A 53 4.77 9.33 0.74
N GLY A 54 4.51 10.63 0.57
CA GLY A 54 5.20 11.46 -0.42
C GLY A 54 4.78 11.23 -1.88
N ALA A 55 3.85 10.32 -2.18
CA ALA A 55 3.24 10.25 -3.50
C ALA A 55 2.45 11.52 -3.78
N VAL A 56 2.78 12.18 -4.89
CA VAL A 56 2.07 13.40 -5.30
C VAL A 56 0.71 13.04 -5.93
N PRO A 57 -0.24 13.99 -6.04
CA PRO A 57 -1.56 13.74 -6.65
C PRO A 57 -1.51 13.04 -8.02
N GLN A 58 -0.47 13.32 -8.81
CA GLN A 58 -0.25 12.72 -10.13
C GLN A 58 0.12 11.24 -10.10
N GLN A 59 0.39 10.70 -8.91
CA GLN A 59 0.82 9.33 -8.65
C GLN A 59 -0.17 8.59 -7.74
N GLY A 60 -1.44 9.01 -7.71
CA GLY A 60 -2.45 8.47 -6.80
C GLY A 60 -2.60 9.24 -5.48
N GLY A 61 -1.60 10.05 -5.12
CA GLY A 61 -1.57 10.77 -3.85
C GLY A 61 -1.08 9.90 -2.69
N ASP A 62 -0.90 10.52 -1.53
CA ASP A 62 -0.36 9.90 -0.32
C ASP A 62 -1.46 9.43 0.66
N GLY A 63 -2.72 9.48 0.21
CA GLY A 63 -3.89 9.11 1.00
C GLY A 63 -3.84 7.68 1.55
N THR A 64 -4.20 7.54 2.83
CA THR A 64 -4.25 6.23 3.51
C THR A 64 -5.56 5.49 3.22
N HIS A 65 -5.49 4.18 3.03
CA HIS A 65 -6.64 3.30 2.82
C HIS A 65 -6.61 2.15 3.82
N THR A 66 -7.76 1.82 4.42
CA THR A 66 -7.92 0.66 5.31
C THR A 66 -8.46 -0.52 4.51
N CYS A 67 -7.73 -1.64 4.54
CA CYS A 67 -8.13 -2.91 3.98
C CYS A 67 -8.59 -3.85 5.09
N GLU A 68 -9.73 -4.49 4.90
CA GLU A 68 -10.29 -5.50 5.81
C GLU A 68 -10.63 -6.74 5.01
N ILE A 69 -10.09 -7.89 5.42
CA ILE A 69 -10.31 -9.18 4.76
C ILE A 69 -10.65 -10.20 5.84
N ALA A 70 -11.75 -10.93 5.65
CA ALA A 70 -12.15 -12.01 6.54
C ALA A 70 -12.65 -13.23 5.77
N TRP A 71 -12.43 -14.42 6.30
CA TRP A 71 -12.91 -15.66 5.72
C TRP A 71 -13.07 -16.77 6.76
N ASN A 72 -13.83 -17.80 6.38
CA ASN A 72 -14.05 -19.00 7.19
C ASN A 72 -13.37 -20.21 6.57
N GLY A 73 -12.90 -21.12 7.40
CA GLY A 73 -12.19 -22.33 6.98
C GLY A 73 -10.78 -22.06 6.44
N CYS A 74 -10.25 -23.01 5.69
CA CYS A 74 -8.83 -23.04 5.33
C CYS A 74 -8.45 -22.12 4.17
N ASP A 75 -9.39 -21.72 3.32
CA ASP A 75 -9.10 -21.08 2.04
C ASP A 75 -9.54 -19.61 2.04
N ALA A 76 -8.56 -18.73 1.80
CA ALA A 76 -8.80 -17.30 1.70
C ALA A 76 -9.46 -16.94 0.36
N PRO A 77 -10.17 -15.80 0.26
CA PRO A 77 -10.76 -15.34 -0.97
C PRO A 77 -9.68 -15.09 -2.03
N ILE A 78 -9.90 -15.58 -3.25
CA ILE A 78 -8.95 -15.45 -4.37
C ILE A 78 -9.05 -14.10 -5.10
N CYS A 79 -10.17 -13.40 -4.93
CA CYS A 79 -10.47 -12.11 -5.54
C CYS A 79 -9.95 -10.95 -4.68
N TYR A 80 -9.67 -9.82 -5.33
CA TYR A 80 -9.29 -8.57 -4.69
C TYR A 80 -10.50 -7.90 -4.02
N GLN A 81 -10.29 -7.41 -2.79
CA GLN A 81 -11.27 -6.66 -2.03
C GLN A 81 -10.88 -5.19 -1.99
N LEU A 82 -11.85 -4.30 -2.20
CA LEU A 82 -11.64 -2.85 -2.18
C LEU A 82 -11.34 -2.37 -0.76
N CYS A 83 -10.32 -1.55 -0.62
CA CYS A 83 -9.96 -0.87 0.62
C CYS A 83 -10.67 0.48 0.72
N THR A 84 -10.96 0.92 1.94
CA THR A 84 -11.71 2.15 2.20
C THR A 84 -10.77 3.33 2.46
N SER A 85 -10.96 4.45 1.75
CA SER A 85 -10.17 5.67 1.99
C SER A 85 -10.40 6.24 3.39
N VAL A 86 -9.31 6.64 4.05
CA VAL A 86 -9.34 7.37 5.33
C VAL A 86 -9.13 8.85 5.04
N PHE A 87 -10.21 9.55 4.67
CA PHE A 87 -10.18 10.94 4.14
C PHE A 87 -9.49 12.00 5.02
N GLU A 88 -9.26 11.69 6.29
CA GLU A 88 -8.53 12.56 7.22
C GLU A 88 -7.00 12.48 7.04
N LEU A 89 -6.50 11.48 6.30
CA LEU A 89 -5.08 11.11 6.22
C LEU A 89 -4.57 11.11 4.77
N GLY A 90 -4.29 12.31 4.25
CA GLY A 90 -3.61 12.52 2.97
C GLY A 90 -4.54 12.85 1.80
N TYR A 91 -3.98 12.86 0.59
CA TYR A 91 -4.72 13.14 -0.64
C TYR A 91 -5.09 11.83 -1.37
N HIS A 92 -6.39 11.63 -1.58
CA HIS A 92 -6.92 10.39 -2.16
C HIS A 92 -7.26 10.61 -3.64
N ASN A 93 -6.40 10.10 -4.52
CA ASN A 93 -6.64 10.04 -5.97
C ASN A 93 -6.29 8.67 -6.55
N SER A 94 -6.23 7.67 -5.68
CA SER A 94 -6.11 6.27 -6.01
C SER A 94 -7.12 5.46 -5.22
N ASP A 95 -7.48 4.32 -5.80
CA ASP A 95 -8.18 3.24 -5.13
C ASP A 95 -7.17 2.13 -4.84
N TYR A 96 -7.38 1.43 -3.73
CA TYR A 96 -6.55 0.30 -3.30
C TYR A 96 -7.39 -0.96 -3.18
N TRP A 97 -6.81 -2.09 -3.54
CA TRP A 97 -7.37 -3.40 -3.28
C TRP A 97 -6.33 -4.31 -2.66
N ALA A 98 -6.80 -5.29 -1.91
CA ALA A 98 -5.96 -6.32 -1.35
C ALA A 98 -6.60 -7.70 -1.43
N ARG A 99 -5.76 -8.74 -1.42
CA ARG A 99 -6.17 -10.13 -1.19
C ARG A 99 -5.06 -10.90 -0.50
N VAL A 100 -5.41 -12.01 0.14
CA VAL A 100 -4.41 -13.01 0.53
C VAL A 100 -3.87 -13.64 -0.75
N THR A 101 -2.54 -13.75 -0.88
CA THR A 101 -1.89 -14.29 -2.08
C THR A 101 -2.43 -15.70 -2.40
N PRO A 102 -3.09 -15.91 -3.56
CA PRO A 102 -3.67 -17.21 -3.89
C PRO A 102 -2.62 -18.32 -3.98
N GLY A 103 -2.95 -19.50 -3.47
CA GLY A 103 -2.05 -20.67 -3.47
C GLY A 103 -0.88 -20.58 -2.47
N SER A 104 -0.81 -19.51 -1.66
CA SER A 104 0.18 -19.38 -0.60
C SER A 104 -0.18 -20.25 0.60
N GLU A 105 0.83 -20.87 1.22
CA GLU A 105 0.70 -21.49 2.54
C GLU A 105 0.71 -20.46 3.68
N LYS A 106 1.07 -19.20 3.37
CA LYS A 106 1.12 -18.06 4.30
C LYS A 106 -0.24 -17.37 4.39
N LYS A 107 -1.17 -18.01 5.11
CA LYS A 107 -2.58 -17.59 5.24
C LYS A 107 -3.08 -17.63 6.69
N LYS A 108 -2.19 -17.58 7.67
CA LYS A 108 -2.52 -17.62 9.10
C LYS A 108 -1.98 -16.37 9.76
N ALA A 109 -2.60 -15.85 10.80
CA ALA A 109 -2.21 -14.60 11.45
C ALA A 109 -0.70 -14.52 11.74
N GLY A 110 -0.04 -15.62 12.12
CA GLY A 110 1.41 -15.61 12.35
C GLY A 110 2.30 -15.57 11.11
N ASP A 111 1.79 -15.82 9.90
CA ASP A 111 2.53 -15.84 8.63
C ASP A 111 1.55 -15.61 7.47
N LEU A 112 1.54 -14.38 6.95
CA LEU A 112 0.64 -13.92 5.89
C LEU A 112 1.41 -13.43 4.68
N SER A 113 0.91 -13.75 3.48
CA SER A 113 1.30 -13.12 2.21
C SER A 113 0.09 -12.43 1.61
N ILE A 114 0.23 -11.14 1.30
CA ILE A 114 -0.85 -10.28 0.84
C ILE A 114 -0.43 -9.61 -0.47
N ASP A 115 -1.29 -9.69 -1.48
CA ASP A 115 -1.15 -8.94 -2.71
C ASP A 115 -1.90 -7.60 -2.56
N ILE A 116 -1.26 -6.51 -2.98
CA ILE A 116 -1.81 -5.16 -3.04
C ILE A 116 -1.92 -4.76 -4.51
N LEU A 117 -3.00 -4.07 -4.84
CA LEU A 117 -3.17 -3.38 -6.10
C LEU A 117 -3.55 -1.92 -5.83
N GLU A 118 -2.90 -0.99 -6.52
CA GLU A 118 -3.28 0.42 -6.57
C GLU A 118 -3.68 0.77 -8.00
N TYR A 119 -4.78 1.51 -8.13
CA TYR A 119 -5.19 2.11 -9.38
C TYR A 119 -5.36 3.62 -9.21
N TYR A 120 -4.81 4.39 -10.14
CA TYR A 120 -5.09 5.81 -10.24
C TYR A 120 -5.13 6.26 -11.68
N SER A 121 -5.74 7.42 -11.91
CA SER A 121 -5.77 8.06 -13.21
C SER A 121 -5.24 9.47 -13.14
N TYR A 122 -4.11 9.70 -13.82
CA TYR A 122 -3.58 11.04 -14.08
C TYR A 122 -3.01 11.10 -15.49
N ARG A 123 -3.76 11.74 -16.41
CA ARG A 123 -3.54 11.75 -17.87
C ARG A 123 -3.69 10.38 -18.55
N ASN A 124 -3.23 9.31 -17.91
CA ASN A 124 -3.50 7.91 -18.24
C ASN A 124 -3.85 7.17 -16.93
N SER A 125 -4.54 6.03 -17.01
CA SER A 125 -4.64 5.15 -15.85
C SER A 125 -3.39 4.28 -15.70
N VAL A 126 -3.04 4.02 -14.44
CA VAL A 126 -1.89 3.22 -14.03
C VAL A 126 -2.39 2.17 -13.05
N VAL A 127 -1.97 0.93 -13.25
CA VAL A 127 -2.16 -0.15 -12.28
C VAL A 127 -0.79 -0.53 -11.73
N GLN A 128 -0.69 -0.51 -10.42
CA GLN A 128 0.49 -0.91 -9.68
C GLN A 128 0.16 -2.05 -8.74
N ASN A 129 1.14 -2.91 -8.48
CA ASN A 129 0.98 -4.02 -7.55
C ASN A 129 2.23 -4.20 -6.70
N ALA A 130 2.04 -4.90 -5.59
CA ALA A 130 3.13 -5.46 -4.81
C ALA A 130 2.60 -6.67 -4.05
N THR A 131 3.52 -7.50 -3.57
CA THR A 131 3.21 -8.52 -2.57
C THR A 131 4.07 -8.23 -1.35
N PHE A 132 3.51 -8.36 -0.15
CA PHE A 132 4.28 -8.33 1.08
C PHE A 132 4.02 -9.59 1.90
N THR A 133 5.03 -10.01 2.65
CA THR A 133 4.90 -11.05 3.68
C THR A 133 5.09 -10.42 5.04
N ILE A 134 4.27 -10.81 6.01
CA ILE A 134 4.42 -10.46 7.42
C ILE A 134 4.41 -11.73 8.26
N LYS A 135 5.39 -11.88 9.16
CA LYS A 135 5.59 -13.11 9.91
C LYS A 135 6.11 -12.87 11.32
N ASP A 136 5.49 -13.55 12.28
CA ASP A 136 5.83 -13.50 13.70
C ASP A 136 7.27 -13.95 13.94
N GLY A 137 8.03 -13.14 14.68
CA GLY A 137 9.45 -13.37 14.95
C GLY A 137 10.41 -13.09 13.79
N GLU A 138 9.91 -12.74 12.60
CA GLU A 138 10.74 -12.33 11.45
C GLU A 138 10.52 -10.87 11.07
N THR A 139 9.28 -10.39 11.08
CA THR A 139 8.95 -8.98 10.83
C THR A 139 9.17 -8.16 12.11
N PRO A 140 9.98 -7.09 12.08
CA PRO A 140 10.18 -6.21 13.24
C PRO A 140 8.84 -5.67 13.78
N ASP A 141 8.71 -5.62 15.11
CA ASP A 141 7.53 -5.14 15.83
C ASP A 141 6.19 -5.83 15.52
N TYR A 142 6.21 -6.91 14.71
CA TYR A 142 5.08 -7.79 14.53
C TYR A 142 5.16 -8.96 15.50
N ALA A 143 4.17 -9.06 16.39
CA ALA A 143 4.14 -10.08 17.41
C ALA A 143 2.76 -10.71 17.52
N CYS A 144 2.74 -11.99 17.88
CA CYS A 144 1.51 -12.72 18.12
C CYS A 144 1.34 -13.12 19.59
N GLU A 145 0.09 -13.07 20.03
CA GLU A 145 -0.38 -13.65 21.29
C GLU A 145 -1.23 -14.88 20.98
N GLN A 146 -0.90 -16.00 21.62
CA GLN A 146 -1.62 -17.26 21.49
C GLN A 146 -2.52 -17.48 22.71
N GLY A 147 -3.83 -17.53 22.48
CA GLY A 147 -4.83 -18.03 23.43
C GLY A 147 -5.28 -19.45 23.09
N ASP A 148 -6.27 -19.96 23.83
CA ASP A 148 -6.74 -21.36 23.72
C ASP A 148 -7.35 -21.67 22.34
N SER A 149 -8.16 -20.77 21.81
CA SER A 149 -8.85 -20.94 20.51
C SER A 149 -8.67 -19.75 19.58
N ARG A 150 -7.76 -18.84 19.92
CA ARG A 150 -7.51 -17.59 19.19
C ARG A 150 -6.02 -17.31 19.14
N LYS A 151 -5.52 -16.90 17.98
CA LYS A 151 -4.20 -16.29 17.81
C LYS A 151 -4.42 -14.88 17.27
N SER A 152 -3.89 -13.88 17.96
CA SER A 152 -4.00 -12.47 17.54
C SER A 152 -2.60 -11.91 17.33
N CYS A 153 -2.36 -11.24 16.22
CA CYS A 153 -1.07 -10.68 15.87
C CYS A 153 -1.23 -9.21 15.47
N ALA A 154 -0.26 -8.38 15.82
CA ALA A 154 -0.33 -6.96 15.52
C ALA A 154 1.04 -6.33 15.27
N LEU A 155 1.06 -5.35 14.35
CA LEU A 155 2.11 -4.38 14.12
C LEU A 155 1.56 -3.01 14.52
N ASN A 156 1.98 -2.50 15.67
CA ASN A 156 1.48 -1.25 16.27
C ASN A 156 2.53 -0.14 16.36
N SER A 157 3.76 -0.38 15.88
CA SER A 157 4.84 0.61 15.82
C SER A 157 4.90 1.28 14.45
N GLU A 158 4.68 2.59 14.39
CA GLU A 158 4.86 3.39 13.18
C GLU A 158 6.36 3.57 12.83
N GLU A 159 7.26 3.26 13.77
CA GLU A 159 8.72 3.37 13.55
C GLU A 159 9.22 2.33 12.53
N ASN A 160 8.56 1.17 12.47
CA ASN A 160 8.94 0.04 11.61
C ASN A 160 7.74 -0.47 10.79
N PRO A 161 7.18 0.36 9.87
CA PRO A 161 6.11 -0.09 9.01
C PRO A 161 6.65 -1.13 8.00
N VAL A 162 5.79 -2.00 7.50
CA VAL A 162 6.19 -2.87 6.39
C VAL A 162 6.24 -2.02 5.12
N GLN A 163 7.40 -2.03 4.44
CA GLN A 163 7.60 -1.37 3.16
C GLN A 163 7.78 -2.41 2.07
N THR A 164 7.03 -2.30 0.98
CA THR A 164 7.17 -3.20 -0.17
C THR A 164 7.29 -2.40 -1.47
N GLU A 165 8.22 -2.79 -2.34
CA GLU A 165 8.48 -2.13 -3.60
C GLU A 165 7.28 -2.26 -4.54
N VAL A 166 6.96 -1.16 -5.22
CA VAL A 166 5.83 -1.07 -6.13
C VAL A 166 6.27 -1.45 -7.54
N GLU A 167 5.60 -2.43 -8.12
CA GLU A 167 5.74 -2.80 -9.53
C GLU A 167 4.60 -2.18 -10.37
N VAL A 168 4.90 -1.86 -11.62
CA VAL A 168 3.89 -1.33 -12.56
C VAL A 168 3.40 -2.48 -13.44
N LEU A 169 2.14 -2.86 -13.28
CA LEU A 169 1.51 -3.90 -14.12
C LEU A 169 1.16 -3.39 -15.51
N GLY A 170 0.78 -2.12 -15.63
CA GLY A 170 0.43 -1.56 -16.93
C GLY A 170 0.00 -0.10 -16.91
N TYR A 171 -0.03 0.46 -18.12
CA TYR A 171 -0.57 1.77 -18.44
C TYR A 171 -1.73 1.59 -19.43
N GLY A 172 -2.83 2.32 -19.23
CA GLY A 172 -3.97 2.31 -20.16
C GLY A 172 -5.29 2.61 -19.47
N ILE A 173 -6.37 2.77 -20.26
CA ILE A 173 -7.72 3.02 -19.73
C ILE A 173 -8.42 1.68 -19.60
N TYR A 174 -8.33 1.06 -18.43
CA TYR A 174 -8.97 -0.23 -18.13
C TYR A 174 -9.58 -0.18 -16.73
N PRO A 175 -10.85 -0.59 -16.54
CA PRO A 175 -11.35 -0.81 -15.18
C PRO A 175 -10.55 -1.92 -14.51
N VAL A 176 -10.32 -1.83 -13.20
CA VAL A 176 -9.50 -2.81 -12.46
C VAL A 176 -10.02 -4.24 -12.64
N SER A 177 -11.34 -4.44 -12.70
CA SER A 177 -11.96 -5.73 -12.97
C SER A 177 -11.69 -6.35 -14.35
N SER A 178 -11.14 -5.57 -15.29
CA SER A 178 -10.67 -6.11 -16.58
C SER A 178 -9.23 -6.65 -16.53
N VAL A 179 -8.51 -6.41 -15.43
CA VAL A 179 -7.12 -6.82 -15.22
C VAL A 179 -7.02 -7.89 -14.12
N VAL A 180 -7.87 -7.80 -13.10
CA VAL A 180 -7.91 -8.72 -11.96
C VAL A 180 -9.34 -9.09 -11.58
N GLU A 181 -9.51 -10.21 -10.87
CA GLU A 181 -10.79 -10.60 -10.28
C GLU A 181 -11.06 -9.78 -9.01
N VAL A 182 -12.21 -9.09 -8.95
CA VAL A 182 -12.64 -8.26 -7.80
C VAL A 182 -13.86 -8.91 -7.16
N CYS A 183 -13.88 -9.01 -5.83
CA CYS A 183 -14.98 -9.63 -5.11
C CYS A 183 -16.28 -8.82 -5.26
N GLY A 184 -17.38 -9.49 -5.62
CA GLY A 184 -18.71 -8.87 -5.73
C GLY A 184 -19.04 -8.26 -7.09
N GLU A 185 -18.13 -8.32 -8.07
CA GLU A 185 -18.40 -7.97 -9.47
C GLU A 185 -18.49 -9.26 -10.31
N SER A 186 -19.71 -9.72 -10.61
CA SER A 186 -20.00 -10.87 -11.50
C SER A 186 -21.07 -10.54 -12.52
#